data_AF-A0A949XSM1-F1
#
_entry.id   AF-A0A949XSM1-F1
#
_cell.length_a   1.000
_cell.length_b   1.000
_cell.length_c   1.000
_cell.angle_alpha   90.00
_cell.angle_beta   90.00
_cell.angle_gamma   90.00
#
_symmetry.space_group_name_H-M   'P 1'
#
loop_
_entity.id
_entity.type
_entity.pdbx_description
1 polymer ?
#
loop_
_entity_poly.entity_id
_entity_poly.type
_entity_poly.pdbx_seq_one_letter_code
_entity_poly.pdbx_strand_id
1 'polypeptide(L)'
;MNESTRPSWGLALCTALAAMMLCSQSLPAQIYRYSPEHARPVDATIHDLKMIAAHNTYSGHEMQRYDSAMTHLSQFAERLHQGVFDKGKLDRSIDDVQNVLNKNPLDGRARNILNRDVLELRRLRRTWDLNYRYGY
;
A
#
# COMPACT_ATOMS: atom_id res chain seq x y z
N MET A 1 9.27 59.06 -39.62
CA MET A 1 7.80 59.06 -39.75
C MET A 1 7.37 57.65 -40.16
N ASN A 2 6.57 57.05 -39.28
CA ASN A 2 5.53 56.02 -39.44
C ASN A 2 5.81 54.66 -40.13
N GLU A 3 5.66 53.62 -39.30
CA GLU A 3 5.02 52.30 -39.49
C GLU A 3 4.48 51.93 -40.88
N SER A 4 4.70 50.67 -41.29
CA SER A 4 3.62 49.65 -41.31
C SER A 4 4.07 48.28 -41.86
N THR A 5 4.03 47.30 -40.96
CA THR A 5 3.58 45.89 -41.13
C THR A 5 4.10 45.00 -42.26
N ARG A 6 4.78 43.92 -41.88
CA ARG A 6 4.67 42.60 -42.52
C ARG A 6 4.25 41.55 -41.47
N PRO A 7 3.15 40.79 -41.69
CA PRO A 7 2.81 39.58 -40.93
C PRO A 7 3.62 38.39 -41.50
N SER A 8 3.77 37.22 -40.90
CA SER A 8 3.08 36.53 -39.82
C SER A 8 3.98 35.39 -39.32
N TRP A 9 4.06 35.24 -38.00
CA TRP A 9 3.93 33.99 -37.21
C TRP A 9 4.28 32.67 -37.94
N GLY A 10 5.15 31.81 -37.46
CA GLY A 10 5.75 31.69 -36.14
C GLY A 10 6.47 30.34 -36.14
N LEU A 11 7.69 30.36 -35.63
CA LEU A 11 8.56 29.23 -35.38
C LEU A 11 7.76 28.06 -34.77
N ALA A 12 7.55 26.99 -35.53
CA ALA A 12 7.10 25.69 -35.04
C ALA A 12 8.29 24.98 -34.37
N LEU A 13 8.76 25.56 -33.28
CA LEU A 13 9.83 25.07 -32.41
C LEU A 13 9.37 25.46 -31.01
N CYS A 14 8.79 24.52 -30.21
CA CYS A 14 8.87 24.62 -28.73
C CYS A 14 8.24 23.57 -27.82
N THR A 15 7.59 22.46 -28.20
CA THR A 15 7.02 21.58 -27.14
C THR A 15 7.15 20.08 -27.40
N ALA A 16 8.39 19.58 -27.41
CA ALA A 16 8.68 18.18 -27.08
C ALA A 16 9.54 18.08 -25.79
N LEU A 17 9.37 19.03 -24.87
CA LEU A 17 9.94 19.06 -23.53
C LEU A 17 8.79 19.07 -22.52
N ALA A 18 8.19 17.91 -22.22
CA ALA A 18 7.39 17.69 -20.99
C ALA A 18 6.80 16.27 -20.84
N ALA A 19 7.21 15.26 -21.61
CA ALA A 19 6.62 13.91 -21.48
C ALA A 19 7.48 12.88 -20.71
N MET A 20 8.68 13.26 -20.26
CA MET A 20 9.58 12.39 -19.47
C MET A 20 9.79 12.91 -18.03
N MET A 21 8.74 13.44 -17.41
CA MET A 21 8.76 13.91 -16.01
C MET A 21 7.63 13.31 -15.18
N LEU A 22 7.21 12.08 -15.52
CA LEU A 22 6.15 11.35 -14.84
C LEU A 22 6.61 9.92 -14.53
N CYS A 23 7.62 9.81 -13.67
CA CYS A 23 7.84 8.66 -12.78
C CYS A 23 9.14 8.90 -12.03
N SER A 24 9.02 9.41 -10.80
CA SER A 24 9.95 9.30 -9.67
C SER A 24 9.85 10.55 -8.80
N GLN A 25 8.65 10.96 -8.41
CA GLN A 25 8.53 11.80 -7.22
C GLN A 25 8.68 10.87 -6.02
N SER A 26 9.93 10.56 -5.65
CA SER A 26 10.23 10.01 -4.34
C SER A 26 9.87 11.10 -3.34
N LEU A 27 8.66 11.04 -2.79
CA LEU A 27 8.30 11.84 -1.63
C LEU A 27 9.40 11.60 -0.58
N PRO A 28 9.93 12.65 0.07
CA PRO A 28 10.86 12.44 1.17
C PRO A 28 10.12 11.56 2.18
N ALA A 29 10.64 10.35 2.38
CA ALA A 29 10.18 9.47 3.43
C ALA A 29 10.50 10.18 4.74
N GLN A 30 9.56 11.01 5.20
CA GLN A 30 9.57 11.59 6.55
C GLN A 30 9.74 10.41 7.48
N ILE A 31 10.83 10.41 8.26
CA ILE A 31 11.24 9.33 9.15
C ILE A 31 10.03 9.01 10.04
N TYR A 32 9.30 7.95 9.71
CA TYR A 32 8.21 7.48 10.54
C TYR A 32 8.91 7.03 11.82
N ARG A 33 8.58 7.66 12.95
CA ARG A 33 9.16 7.27 14.23
C ARG A 33 8.73 5.83 14.48
N TYR A 34 9.66 4.91 14.19
CA TYR A 34 9.41 3.48 14.24
C TYR A 34 8.87 3.12 15.63
N SER A 35 7.59 2.74 15.60
CA SER A 35 6.76 2.33 16.71
C SER A 35 6.68 0.82 16.89
N PRO A 36 7.31 0.07 17.84
CA PRO A 36 7.06 -1.37 17.93
C PRO A 36 5.56 -1.73 17.99
N GLU A 37 4.73 -0.87 18.58
CA GLU A 37 3.27 -1.02 18.59
C GLU A 37 2.61 -0.94 17.21
N HIS A 38 3.23 -0.26 16.24
CA HIS A 38 2.72 -0.12 14.88
C HIS A 38 3.04 -1.34 14.00
N ALA A 39 4.12 -2.06 14.31
CA ALA A 39 4.49 -3.29 13.63
C ALA A 39 3.63 -4.49 14.08
N ARG A 40 3.17 -4.49 15.34
CA ARG A 40 2.41 -5.61 15.93
C ARG A 40 1.20 -6.07 15.11
N PRO A 41 0.31 -5.19 14.59
CA PRO A 41 -0.80 -5.64 13.75
C PRO A 41 -0.34 -6.35 12.47
N VAL A 42 0.76 -5.91 11.87
CA VAL A 42 1.31 -6.48 10.63
C VAL A 42 1.86 -7.87 10.90
N ASP A 43 2.72 -8.00 11.90
CA ASP A 43 3.34 -9.28 12.27
C ASP A 43 2.30 -10.31 12.73
N ALA A 44 1.29 -9.87 13.49
CA ALA A 44 0.18 -10.70 13.91
C ALA A 44 -0.60 -11.22 12.69
N THR A 45 -0.94 -10.35 11.73
CA THR A 45 -1.66 -10.75 10.52
C THR A 45 -0.85 -11.77 9.70
N ILE A 46 0.46 -11.56 9.55
CA ILE A 46 1.35 -12.50 8.84
C ILE A 46 1.36 -13.86 9.56
N HIS A 47 1.46 -13.86 10.88
CA HIS A 47 1.42 -15.08 11.68
C HIS A 47 0.08 -15.82 11.52
N ASP A 48 -1.03 -15.12 11.65
CA ASP A 48 -2.38 -15.70 11.57
C ASP A 48 -2.67 -16.24 10.16
N LEU A 49 -2.26 -15.54 9.09
CA LEU A 49 -2.33 -16.06 7.71
C LEU A 49 -1.54 -17.37 7.56
N LYS A 50 -0.30 -17.43 8.07
CA LYS A 50 0.53 -18.65 8.01
C LYS A 50 -0.12 -19.80 8.79
N MET A 51 -0.62 -19.53 9.98
CA MET A 51 -1.26 -20.53 10.81
C MET A 51 -2.52 -21.10 10.14
N ILE A 52 -3.37 -20.23 9.59
CA ILE A 52 -4.61 -20.65 8.90
C ILE A 52 -4.28 -21.43 7.63
N ALA A 53 -3.30 -20.97 6.84
CA ALA A 53 -2.84 -21.66 5.63
C ALA A 53 -2.32 -23.07 5.94
N ALA A 54 -1.56 -23.24 7.03
CA ALA A 54 -0.99 -24.52 7.41
C ALA A 54 -2.01 -25.56 7.90
N HIS A 55 -3.16 -25.12 8.43
CA HIS A 55 -4.18 -26.01 9.02
C HIS A 55 -5.28 -26.43 8.05
N ASN A 56 -5.27 -25.94 6.81
CA ASN A 56 -6.33 -26.17 5.84
C ASN A 56 -5.76 -26.69 4.52
N THR A 57 -6.54 -27.53 3.84
CA THR A 57 -6.22 -27.93 2.45
C THR A 57 -6.91 -26.97 1.51
N TYR A 58 -6.12 -26.18 0.77
CA TYR A 58 -6.60 -25.20 -0.18
C TYR A 58 -6.27 -25.59 -1.62
N SER A 59 -7.15 -25.26 -2.55
CA SER A 59 -6.87 -25.29 -3.99
C SER A 59 -5.80 -24.27 -4.37
N GLY A 60 -5.22 -24.41 -5.56
CA GLY A 60 -4.16 -23.50 -6.04
C GLY A 60 -4.56 -22.03 -6.02
N HIS A 61 -5.81 -21.69 -6.39
CA HIS A 61 -6.29 -20.32 -6.38
C HIS A 61 -6.50 -19.75 -4.97
N GLU A 62 -6.91 -20.58 -4.01
CA GLU A 62 -7.07 -20.17 -2.62
C GLU A 62 -5.71 -19.93 -1.97
N MET A 63 -4.74 -20.81 -2.23
CA MET A 63 -3.36 -20.65 -1.77
C MET A 63 -2.70 -19.41 -2.37
N GLN A 64 -2.91 -19.15 -3.67
CA GLN A 64 -2.39 -17.94 -4.33
C GLN A 64 -2.85 -16.64 -3.65
N ARG A 65 -4.08 -16.62 -3.08
CA ARG A 65 -4.57 -15.45 -2.32
C ARG A 65 -3.84 -15.29 -0.99
N TYR A 66 -3.57 -16.38 -0.29
CA TYR A 66 -2.71 -16.35 0.91
C TYR A 66 -1.31 -15.86 0.58
N ASP A 67 -0.69 -16.41 -0.47
CA ASP A 67 0.66 -16.05 -0.89
C ASP A 67 0.77 -14.57 -1.27
N SER A 68 -0.23 -14.04 -1.98
CA SER A 68 -0.30 -12.63 -2.35
C SER A 68 -0.41 -11.73 -1.11
N ALA A 69 -1.33 -12.07 -0.19
CA ALA A 69 -1.50 -11.33 1.07
C ALA A 69 -0.23 -11.35 1.92
N MET A 70 0.39 -12.52 2.09
CA MET A 70 1.63 -12.68 2.84
C MET A 70 2.79 -11.92 2.20
N THR A 71 2.92 -11.98 0.88
CA THR A 71 3.98 -11.28 0.14
C THR A 71 3.87 -9.77 0.32
N HIS A 72 2.71 -9.18 0.09
CA HIS A 72 2.54 -7.73 0.21
C HIS A 72 2.65 -7.24 1.65
N LEU A 73 2.11 -7.98 2.63
CA LEU A 73 2.30 -7.66 4.04
C LEU A 73 3.78 -7.71 4.45
N SER A 74 4.53 -8.70 3.96
CA SER A 74 5.95 -8.82 4.29
C SER A 74 6.77 -7.68 3.68
N GLN A 75 6.44 -7.27 2.45
CA GLN A 75 7.05 -6.08 1.82
C GLN A 75 6.70 -4.79 2.56
N PHE A 76 5.47 -4.66 3.08
CA PHE A 76 5.11 -3.52 3.92
C PHE A 76 5.88 -3.55 5.24
N ALA A 77 5.94 -4.70 5.91
CA ALA A 77 6.66 -4.89 7.16
C ALA A 77 8.15 -4.54 7.03
N GLU A 78 8.81 -5.00 5.96
CA GLU A 78 10.20 -4.69 5.68
C GLU A 78 10.44 -3.17 5.61
N ARG A 79 9.60 -2.44 4.88
CA ARG A 79 9.70 -0.97 4.81
C ARG A 79 9.40 -0.31 6.14
N LEU A 80 8.39 -0.81 6.86
CA LEU A 80 8.02 -0.30 8.17
C LEU A 80 9.18 -0.44 9.17
N HIS A 81 9.88 -1.58 9.16
CA HIS A 81 11.08 -1.83 9.97
C HIS A 81 12.24 -0.90 9.60
N GLN A 82 12.30 -0.45 8.34
CA GLN A 82 13.24 0.57 7.88
C GLN A 82 12.81 2.01 8.25
N GLY A 83 11.71 2.18 9.00
CA GLY A 83 11.16 3.49 9.37
C GLY A 83 10.41 4.19 8.23
N VAL A 84 9.97 3.44 7.22
CA VAL A 84 9.23 3.97 6.07
C VAL A 84 7.81 3.40 6.06
N PHE A 85 6.83 4.25 6.35
CA PHE A 85 5.42 3.87 6.26
C PHE A 85 4.92 4.00 4.82
N ASP A 86 4.93 2.91 4.07
CA ASP A 86 4.40 2.85 2.70
C ASP A 86 2.88 2.59 2.72
N LYS A 87 2.09 3.68 2.76
CA LYS A 87 0.62 3.59 2.76
C LYS A 87 0.07 2.81 1.57
N GLY A 88 0.64 2.97 0.38
CA GLY A 88 0.17 2.28 -0.81
C GLY A 88 0.33 0.75 -0.69
N LYS A 89 1.44 0.29 -0.09
CA LYS A 89 1.62 -1.13 0.22
C LYS A 89 0.70 -1.62 1.32
N LEU A 90 0.43 -0.83 2.36
CA LEU A 90 -0.53 -1.22 3.39
C LEU A 90 -1.95 -1.37 2.81
N ASP A 91 -2.39 -0.42 1.98
CA ASP A 91 -3.72 -0.46 1.35
C ASP A 91 -3.87 -1.71 0.49
N ARG A 92 -2.86 -2.02 -0.35
CA ARG A 92 -2.85 -3.25 -1.15
C ARG A 92 -2.87 -4.51 -0.28
N SER A 93 -2.11 -4.52 0.80
CA SER A 93 -2.06 -5.66 1.73
C SER A 93 -3.41 -5.91 2.39
N ILE A 94 -4.11 -4.85 2.80
CA ILE A 94 -5.47 -4.94 3.37
C ILE A 94 -6.44 -5.53 2.35
N ASP A 95 -6.37 -5.09 1.10
CA ASP A 95 -7.23 -5.60 0.02
C ASP A 95 -7.00 -7.09 -0.24
N ASP A 96 -5.75 -7.57 -0.19
CA ASP A 96 -5.44 -8.99 -0.36
C ASP A 96 -5.92 -9.86 0.80
N VAL A 97 -5.79 -9.40 2.05
CA VAL A 97 -6.37 -10.10 3.20
C VAL A 97 -7.91 -10.12 3.10
N GLN A 98 -8.51 -9.03 2.63
CA GLN A 98 -9.95 -8.97 2.37
C GLN A 98 -10.36 -9.94 1.26
N ASN A 99 -9.52 -10.17 0.25
CA ASN A 99 -9.76 -11.18 -0.78
C ASN A 99 -9.71 -12.60 -0.21
N VAL A 100 -8.79 -12.91 0.71
CA VAL A 100 -8.79 -14.19 1.44
C VAL A 100 -10.11 -14.37 2.19
N LEU A 101 -10.54 -13.37 2.96
CA LEU A 101 -11.81 -13.39 3.69
C LEU A 101 -13.02 -13.63 2.78
N ASN A 102 -13.06 -12.97 1.63
CA ASN A 102 -14.23 -12.97 0.76
C ASN A 102 -14.30 -14.18 -0.17
N LYS A 103 -13.16 -14.79 -0.51
CA LYS A 103 -13.05 -15.77 -1.60
C LYS A 103 -12.56 -17.14 -1.16
N ASN A 104 -12.03 -17.30 0.06
CA ASN A 104 -11.63 -18.62 0.57
C ASN A 104 -12.70 -19.24 1.47
N PRO A 105 -12.83 -20.57 1.47
CA PRO A 105 -13.65 -21.30 2.42
C PRO A 105 -12.96 -21.28 3.79
N LEU A 106 -13.29 -20.27 4.59
CA LEU A 106 -12.79 -20.13 5.96
C LEU A 106 -13.81 -20.66 6.96
N ASP A 107 -13.33 -21.42 7.94
CA ASP A 107 -14.13 -21.71 9.13
C ASP A 107 -14.43 -20.42 9.93
N GLY A 108 -15.39 -20.49 10.86
CA GLY A 108 -15.84 -19.33 11.63
C GLY A 108 -14.73 -18.71 12.50
N ARG A 109 -13.78 -19.51 12.99
CA ARG A 109 -12.67 -19.04 13.82
C ARG A 109 -11.64 -18.29 12.98
N ALA A 110 -11.20 -18.87 11.87
CA ALA A 110 -10.28 -18.26 10.92
C ALA A 110 -10.84 -16.95 10.37
N ARG A 111 -12.13 -16.93 10.02
CA ARG A 111 -12.82 -15.71 9.56
C ARG A 111 -12.82 -14.62 10.62
N ASN A 112 -13.09 -14.96 11.88
CA ASN A 112 -13.09 -13.98 12.97
C ASN A 112 -11.69 -13.39 13.22
N ILE A 113 -10.65 -14.24 13.19
CA ILE A 113 -9.25 -13.82 13.32
C ILE A 113 -8.90 -12.81 12.21
N LEU A 114 -9.08 -13.18 10.95
CA LEU A 114 -8.71 -12.31 9.83
C LEU A 114 -9.56 -11.03 9.77
N ASN A 115 -10.82 -11.06 10.20
CA ASN A 115 -11.63 -9.85 10.33
C ASN A 115 -11.02 -8.88 11.35
N ARG A 116 -10.60 -9.38 12.52
CA ARG A 116 -9.92 -8.56 13.53
C ARG A 116 -8.61 -7.99 12.99
N ASP A 117 -7.84 -8.78 12.26
CA ASP A 117 -6.57 -8.35 11.68
C ASP A 117 -6.77 -7.21 10.68
N VAL A 118 -7.76 -7.34 9.77
CA VAL A 118 -8.13 -6.26 8.83
C VAL A 118 -8.55 -4.98 9.57
N LEU A 119 -9.27 -5.09 10.69
CA LEU A 119 -9.64 -3.92 11.49
C LEU A 119 -8.42 -3.22 12.10
N GLU A 120 -7.46 -3.97 12.62
CA GLU A 120 -6.23 -3.42 13.19
C GLU A 120 -5.31 -2.82 12.12
N LEU A 121 -5.18 -3.45 10.94
CA LEU A 121 -4.46 -2.86 9.81
C LEU A 121 -5.11 -1.55 9.33
N ARG A 122 -6.44 -1.50 9.27
CA ARG A 122 -7.18 -0.26 8.95
C ARG A 122 -7.01 0.80 10.03
N ARG A 123 -6.90 0.40 11.31
CA ARG A 123 -6.61 1.31 12.41
C ARG A 123 -5.22 1.91 12.28
N LEU A 124 -4.21 1.07 12.02
CA LEU A 124 -2.84 1.49 11.75
C LEU A 124 -2.79 2.53 10.62
N ARG A 125 -3.46 2.26 9.50
CA ARG A 125 -3.59 3.20 8.37
C ARG A 125 -4.19 4.54 8.80
N ARG A 126 -5.30 4.51 9.55
CA ARG A 126 -5.97 5.74 10.03
C ARG A 126 -5.08 6.54 10.97
N THR A 127 -4.39 5.89 11.90
CA THR A 127 -3.45 6.56 12.81
C THR A 127 -2.36 7.27 12.02
N TRP A 128 -1.79 6.62 11.01
CA TRP A 128 -0.81 7.27 10.13
C TRP A 128 -1.41 8.47 9.38
N ASP A 129 -2.61 8.31 8.79
CA ASP A 129 -3.29 9.40 8.08
C ASP A 129 -3.54 10.62 9.00
N LEU A 130 -3.92 10.38 10.26
CA LEU A 130 -4.12 11.43 11.25
C LEU A 130 -2.81 12.12 11.64
N ASN A 131 -1.76 11.35 11.92
CA ASN A 131 -0.46 11.93 12.28
C ASN A 131 0.11 12.77 11.12
N TYR A 132 -0.01 12.28 9.88
CA TYR A 132 0.43 13.03 8.70
C TYR A 132 -0.40 14.30 8.47
N ARG A 133 -1.72 14.23 8.67
CA ARG A 133 -2.63 15.36 8.41
C ARG A 133 -2.59 16.43 9.50
N TYR A 134 -2.36 16.05 10.76
CA TYR A 134 -2.54 16.92 11.92
C TYR A 134 -1.26 17.13 12.76
N GLY A 135 -0.16 16.43 12.47
CA GLY A 135 1.14 16.67 13.10
C GLY A 135 1.22 16.31 14.59
N TYR A 136 0.63 15.16 14.98
CA TYR A 136 0.70 14.61 16.34
C TYR A 136 2.02 13.86 16.61
#